data_AF-A0A8T9QFG9-F1
#
_entry.id   AF-A0A8T9QFG9-F1
#
_cell.length_a   1.000
_cell.length_b   1.000
_cell.length_c   1.000
_cell.angle_alpha   90.00
_cell.angle_beta   90.00
_cell.angle_gamma   90.00
#
_symmetry.space_group_name_H-M   'P 1'
#
loop_
_entity.id
_entity.type
_entity.pdbx_description
1 polymer ?
#
loop_
_entity_poly.entity_id
_entity_poly.type
_entity_poly.pdbx_seq_one_letter_code
_entity_poly.pdbx_strand_id
1 'polypeptide(L)'
;MHHHDDSETADFLEPAVKAKLRGVLSQMWEAELRLRTARPAEALPYEYRALRLLKQVQQQTRLYVRKSGFEPPVIPESTTRLTGELQGATPPRLQAQLPAPATQPTIQAALRLLSTLRQGAAIKPAEAVLLDRASPAAAQAALRNPGRYLAAVRYLRQLSAEIRARAKPCLSCAATVESALTDLLPPPPSAPSRALGPDRLARRYFLELSR
;
A
#
# COMPACT_ATOMS: atom_id res chain seq x y z
N MET A 1 6.92 11.79 27.86
CA MET A 1 6.88 11.01 29.12
C MET A 1 5.44 10.53 29.26
N HIS A 2 5.16 9.28 28.88
CA HIS A 2 3.81 8.72 28.98
C HIS A 2 3.64 8.17 30.40
N HIS A 3 2.76 8.77 31.18
CA HIS A 3 2.36 8.22 32.47
C HIS A 3 1.51 6.97 32.23
N HIS A 4 1.94 5.84 32.76
CA HIS A 4 1.21 4.56 32.71
C HIS A 4 0.50 4.24 34.04
N ASP A 5 0.58 5.13 35.02
CA ASP A 5 -0.04 4.97 36.34
C ASP A 5 -1.19 5.96 36.51
N ASP A 6 -2.25 5.80 35.71
CA ASP A 6 -3.52 6.50 35.94
C ASP A 6 -4.31 5.75 37.01
N SER A 7 -4.09 6.13 38.28
CA SER A 7 -4.78 5.55 39.44
C SER A 7 -6.31 5.70 39.40
N GLU A 8 -6.84 6.64 38.60
CA GLU A 8 -8.28 6.85 38.44
C GLU A 8 -8.98 5.72 37.65
N THR A 9 -8.27 4.97 36.81
CA THR A 9 -8.86 3.82 36.08
C THR A 9 -8.92 2.54 36.93
N ALA A 10 -8.27 2.52 38.09
CA ALA A 10 -8.21 1.35 38.96
C ALA A 10 -9.55 1.04 39.66
N ASP A 11 -10.50 1.99 39.73
CA ASP A 11 -11.80 1.78 40.38
C ASP A 11 -12.83 1.04 39.52
N PHE A 12 -12.56 0.84 38.22
CA PHE A 12 -13.51 0.15 37.32
C PHE A 12 -13.49 -1.38 37.44
N LEU A 13 -12.47 -1.97 38.06
CA LEU A 13 -12.32 -3.43 38.12
C LEU A 13 -13.05 -4.02 39.33
N GLU A 14 -13.91 -5.02 39.09
CA GLU A 14 -14.54 -5.80 40.14
C GLU A 14 -13.49 -6.40 41.11
N PRO A 15 -13.76 -6.43 42.43
CA PRO A 15 -12.82 -6.98 43.42
C PRO A 15 -12.33 -8.40 43.10
N ALA A 16 -13.18 -9.23 42.50
CA ALA A 16 -12.83 -10.59 42.08
C ALA A 16 -11.81 -10.61 40.93
N VAL A 17 -11.91 -9.66 39.99
CA VAL A 17 -10.94 -9.50 38.89
C VAL A 17 -9.61 -8.99 39.43
N LYS A 18 -9.63 -7.99 40.33
CA LYS A 18 -8.43 -7.47 41.02
C LYS A 18 -7.68 -8.59 41.76
N ALA A 19 -8.38 -9.46 42.47
CA ALA A 19 -7.79 -10.59 43.18
C ALA A 19 -7.10 -11.58 42.22
N LYS A 20 -7.74 -11.91 41.08
CA LYS A 20 -7.14 -12.79 40.06
C LYS A 20 -5.91 -12.17 39.41
N LEU A 21 -5.94 -10.88 39.10
CA LEU A 21 -4.79 -10.16 38.51
C LEU A 21 -3.60 -10.10 39.48
N ARG A 22 -3.83 -9.89 40.78
CA ARG A 22 -2.78 -10.03 41.80
C ARG A 22 -2.19 -11.44 41.83
N GLY A 23 -3.02 -12.46 41.66
CA GLY A 23 -2.58 -13.85 41.50
C GLY A 23 -1.76 -14.11 40.23
N VAL A 24 -2.08 -13.44 39.12
CA VAL A 24 -1.25 -13.49 37.89
C VAL A 24 0.14 -12.92 38.17
N LEU A 25 0.20 -11.74 38.76
CA LEU A 25 1.48 -11.07 39.08
C LEU A 25 2.35 -11.89 40.01
N SER A 26 1.78 -12.53 41.04
CA SER A 26 2.55 -13.39 41.94
C SER A 26 3.17 -14.59 41.21
N GLN A 27 2.44 -15.22 40.29
CA GLN A 27 3.00 -16.31 39.46
C GLN A 27 4.06 -15.80 38.47
N MET A 28 3.91 -14.59 37.92
CA MET A 28 4.91 -13.99 37.03
C MET A 28 6.21 -13.66 37.76
N TRP A 29 6.14 -13.15 39.00
CA TRP A 29 7.34 -12.92 39.81
C TRP A 29 8.09 -14.21 40.16
N GLU A 30 7.35 -15.29 40.48
CA GLU A 30 7.94 -16.60 40.72
C GLU A 30 8.63 -17.18 39.47
N ALA A 31 8.08 -16.91 38.28
CA ALA A 31 8.72 -17.26 37.01
C ALA A 31 10.00 -16.42 36.79
N GLU A 32 9.92 -15.10 36.99
CA GLU A 32 11.05 -14.19 36.81
C GLU A 32 12.23 -14.55 37.74
N LEU A 33 11.96 -14.87 39.01
CA LEU A 33 12.98 -15.31 39.96
C LEU A 33 13.76 -16.53 39.44
N ARG A 34 13.06 -17.49 38.85
CA ARG A 34 13.67 -18.72 38.30
C ARG A 34 14.43 -18.48 37.00
N LEU A 35 13.92 -17.58 36.15
CA LEU A 35 14.64 -17.13 34.97
C LEU A 35 15.94 -16.41 35.34
N ARG A 36 15.92 -15.53 36.35
CA ARG A 36 17.10 -14.83 36.87
C ARG A 36 18.14 -15.76 37.51
N THR A 37 17.71 -16.91 38.02
CA THR A 37 18.59 -17.95 38.60
C THR A 37 19.03 -19.01 37.59
N ALA A 38 18.85 -18.76 36.29
CA ALA A 38 19.22 -19.65 35.18
C ALA A 38 18.51 -21.03 35.22
N ARG A 39 17.28 -21.10 35.73
CA ARG A 39 16.46 -22.32 35.82
C ARG A 39 15.17 -22.20 34.97
N PRO A 40 15.27 -22.16 33.63
CA PRO A 40 14.12 -21.93 32.76
C PRO A 40 13.08 -23.06 32.80
N ALA A 41 13.52 -24.31 32.94
CA ALA A 41 12.61 -25.46 33.04
C ALA A 41 11.72 -25.40 34.30
N GLU A 42 12.24 -24.84 35.39
CA GLU A 42 11.50 -24.66 36.64
C GLU A 42 10.54 -23.45 36.59
N ALA A 43 10.79 -22.48 35.72
CA ALA A 43 9.93 -21.29 35.53
C ALA A 43 8.64 -21.62 34.77
N LEU A 44 8.73 -22.53 33.81
CA LEU A 44 7.65 -22.95 32.92
C LEU A 44 6.29 -23.24 33.61
N PRO A 45 6.18 -23.97 34.73
CA PRO A 45 4.90 -24.20 35.40
C PRO A 45 4.26 -22.91 35.93
N TYR A 46 5.04 -21.92 36.34
CA TYR A 46 4.55 -20.64 36.85
C TYR A 46 4.03 -19.76 35.71
N GLU A 47 4.73 -19.76 34.57
CA GLU A 47 4.29 -19.08 33.35
C GLU A 47 2.94 -19.61 32.86
N TYR A 48 2.76 -20.94 32.81
CA TYR A 48 1.49 -21.55 32.41
C TYR A 48 0.35 -21.24 33.39
N ARG A 49 0.63 -21.15 34.70
CA ARG A 49 -0.36 -20.75 35.71
C ARG A 49 -0.77 -19.29 35.52
N ALA A 50 0.19 -18.39 35.31
CA ALA A 50 -0.07 -16.97 35.01
C ALA A 50 -0.94 -16.81 33.75
N LEU A 51 -0.59 -17.52 32.67
CA LEU A 51 -1.34 -17.50 31.41
C LEU A 51 -2.78 -17.99 31.61
N ARG A 52 -2.99 -19.05 32.38
CA ARG A 52 -4.32 -19.60 32.65
C ARG A 52 -5.21 -18.60 33.40
N LEU A 53 -4.67 -17.99 34.46
CA LEU A 53 -5.39 -16.97 35.23
C LEU A 53 -5.72 -15.74 34.37
N LEU A 54 -4.79 -15.30 33.52
CA LEU A 54 -5.01 -14.19 32.59
C LEU A 54 -6.14 -14.50 31.60
N LYS A 55 -6.18 -15.72 31.05
CA LYS A 55 -7.25 -16.15 30.13
C LYS A 55 -8.61 -16.20 30.80
N GLN A 56 -8.67 -16.59 32.08
CA GLN A 56 -9.92 -16.55 32.84
C GLN A 56 -10.44 -15.11 33.00
N VAL A 57 -9.56 -14.15 33.29
CA VAL A 57 -9.94 -12.73 33.36
C VAL A 57 -10.46 -12.23 32.01
N GLN A 58 -9.78 -12.53 30.91
CA GLN A 58 -10.22 -12.15 29.55
C GLN A 58 -11.61 -12.67 29.22
N GLN A 59 -11.91 -13.92 29.59
CA GLN A 59 -13.23 -14.52 29.35
C GLN A 59 -14.32 -13.85 30.20
N GLN A 60 -14.03 -13.53 31.46
CA GLN A 60 -14.97 -12.81 32.33
C GLN A 60 -15.31 -11.41 31.78
N THR A 61 -14.32 -10.65 31.32
CA THR A 61 -14.55 -9.34 30.69
C THR A 61 -15.36 -9.46 29.40
N ARG A 62 -15.10 -10.47 28.56
CA ARG A 62 -15.86 -10.68 27.31
C ARG A 62 -17.33 -11.03 27.56
N LEU A 63 -17.63 -11.79 28.61
CA LEU A 63 -19.02 -12.10 29.01
C LEU A 63 -19.75 -10.84 29.48
N TYR A 64 -19.07 -9.94 30.18
CA TYR A 64 -19.67 -8.69 30.67
C TYR A 64 -20.01 -7.72 29.54
N VAL A 65 -19.10 -7.55 28.55
CA VAL A 65 -19.34 -6.69 27.38
C VAL A 65 -20.49 -7.22 26.50
N ARG A 66 -20.75 -8.53 26.49
CA ARG A 66 -21.86 -9.12 25.72
C ARG A 66 -23.26 -8.84 26.29
N LYS A 67 -23.39 -8.31 27.52
CA LYS A 67 -24.70 -8.02 28.11
C LYS A 67 -25.34 -6.69 27.66
N SER A 68 -24.66 -5.87 26.86
CA SER A 68 -25.28 -4.77 26.11
C SER A 68 -25.80 -5.25 24.73
N GLY A 69 -26.32 -6.48 24.69
CA GLY A 69 -26.50 -7.26 23.47
C GLY A 69 -27.87 -7.04 22.83
N PHE A 70 -27.88 -6.31 21.72
CA PHE A 70 -28.89 -6.46 20.69
C PHE A 70 -29.04 -7.96 20.34
N GLU A 71 -30.23 -8.51 20.54
CA GLU A 71 -30.56 -9.88 20.14
C GLU A 71 -31.16 -9.81 18.73
N PRO A 72 -30.39 -10.15 17.67
CA PRO A 72 -30.90 -10.06 16.32
C PRO A 72 -32.09 -11.02 16.17
N PRO A 73 -33.16 -10.60 15.49
CA PRO A 73 -34.28 -11.49 15.22
C PRO A 73 -33.82 -12.74 14.47
N VAL A 74 -34.40 -13.89 14.82
CA VAL A 74 -34.09 -15.16 14.16
C VAL A 74 -34.58 -15.09 12.72
N ILE A 75 -33.65 -14.96 11.77
CA ILE A 75 -33.95 -14.97 10.34
C ILE A 75 -34.06 -16.44 9.91
N PRO A 76 -35.21 -16.90 9.39
CA PRO A 76 -35.33 -18.24 8.85
C PRO A 76 -34.50 -18.36 7.57
N GLU A 77 -33.28 -18.87 7.70
CA GLU A 77 -32.30 -18.94 6.61
C GLU A 77 -32.83 -19.71 5.39
N SER A 78 -33.64 -20.75 5.59
CA SER A 78 -34.18 -21.59 4.51
C SER A 78 -35.21 -20.89 3.62
N THR A 79 -35.94 -19.90 4.16
CA THR A 79 -36.99 -19.17 3.41
C THR A 79 -36.51 -17.80 2.92
N THR A 80 -35.45 -17.27 3.52
CA THR A 80 -34.94 -15.92 3.25
C THR A 80 -33.69 -15.93 2.36
N ARG A 81 -32.93 -17.04 2.31
CA ARG A 81 -31.82 -17.18 1.38
C ARG A 81 -32.35 -17.38 -0.04
N LEU A 82 -31.83 -16.61 -0.99
CA LEU A 82 -32.08 -16.73 -2.43
C LEU A 82 -33.49 -16.33 -2.92
N THR A 83 -34.35 -15.78 -2.06
CA THR A 83 -35.72 -15.31 -2.40
C THR A 83 -35.80 -13.80 -2.64
N GLY A 84 -34.66 -13.11 -2.76
CA GLY A 84 -34.63 -11.66 -2.99
C GLY A 84 -35.29 -11.27 -4.31
N GLU A 85 -36.36 -10.46 -4.25
CA GLU A 85 -36.97 -9.86 -5.44
C GLU A 85 -36.00 -8.84 -6.04
N LEU A 86 -35.54 -9.09 -7.26
CA LEU A 86 -34.62 -8.22 -8.01
C LEU A 86 -35.35 -7.37 -9.07
N GLN A 87 -36.68 -7.29 -9.02
CA GLN A 87 -37.45 -6.49 -9.99
C GLN A 87 -37.03 -5.01 -9.87
N GLY A 88 -36.42 -4.49 -10.94
CA GLY A 88 -35.89 -3.11 -11.00
C GLY A 88 -34.45 -2.94 -10.50
N ALA A 89 -33.79 -3.99 -10.00
CA ALA A 89 -32.40 -3.92 -9.56
C ALA A 89 -31.45 -3.93 -10.77
N THR A 90 -30.91 -2.75 -11.11
CA THR A 90 -29.81 -2.65 -12.08
C THR A 90 -28.49 -2.81 -11.34
N PRO A 91 -27.53 -3.64 -11.82
CA PRO A 91 -26.23 -3.73 -11.18
C PRO A 91 -25.59 -2.34 -11.10
N PRO A 92 -25.03 -1.93 -9.95
CA PRO A 92 -24.42 -0.63 -9.81
C PRO A 92 -23.28 -0.50 -10.81
N ARG A 93 -23.43 0.42 -11.77
CA ARG A 93 -22.36 0.75 -12.71
C ARG A 93 -21.37 1.64 -11.98
N LEU A 94 -20.33 1.05 -11.41
CA LEU A 94 -19.21 1.78 -10.84
C LEU A 94 -18.43 2.46 -11.98
N GLN A 95 -18.69 3.75 -12.20
CA GLN A 95 -17.86 4.58 -13.06
C GLN A 95 -16.88 5.32 -12.16
N ALA A 96 -15.59 4.98 -12.25
CA ALA A 96 -14.53 5.78 -11.69
C ALA A 96 -14.07 6.79 -12.74
N GLN A 97 -14.26 8.07 -12.48
CA GLN A 97 -13.61 9.13 -13.23
C GLN A 97 -12.18 9.27 -12.68
N LEU A 98 -11.23 8.58 -13.33
CA LEU A 98 -9.83 8.81 -13.02
C LEU A 98 -9.39 10.13 -13.66
N PRO A 99 -8.66 11.00 -12.93
CA PRO A 99 -8.09 12.19 -13.52
C PRO A 99 -7.15 11.78 -14.67
N ALA A 100 -7.19 12.54 -15.76
CA ALA A 100 -6.27 12.32 -16.87
C ALA A 100 -4.82 12.44 -16.37
N PRO A 101 -3.90 11.56 -16.83
CA PRO A 101 -2.51 11.64 -16.42
C PRO A 101 -1.93 13.01 -16.83
N ALA A 102 -1.13 13.59 -15.95
CA ALA A 102 -0.50 14.88 -16.20
C ALA A 102 0.30 14.84 -17.52
N THR A 103 -0.01 15.74 -18.44
CA THR A 103 0.71 15.84 -19.71
C THR A 103 2.06 16.50 -19.46
N GLN A 104 3.14 15.86 -19.92
CA GLN A 104 4.50 16.38 -19.83
C GLN A 104 5.04 16.71 -21.24
N PRO A 105 4.54 17.77 -21.90
CA PRO A 105 4.83 18.05 -23.31
C PRO A 105 6.31 18.36 -23.55
N THR A 106 7.02 18.93 -22.58
CA THR A 106 8.45 19.22 -22.67
C THR A 106 9.30 17.96 -22.74
N ILE A 107 9.00 16.98 -21.89
CA ILE A 107 9.67 15.67 -21.87
C ILE A 107 9.36 14.90 -23.15
N GLN A 108 8.10 14.89 -23.60
CA GLN A 108 7.71 14.24 -24.85
C GLN A 108 8.41 14.88 -26.08
N ALA A 109 8.53 16.21 -26.12
CA ALA A 109 9.23 16.89 -27.20
C ALA A 109 10.74 16.57 -27.22
N ALA A 110 11.39 16.51 -26.04
CA ALA A 110 12.78 16.09 -25.93
C ALA A 110 12.98 14.63 -26.36
N LEU A 111 12.10 13.71 -25.97
CA LEU A 111 12.15 12.31 -26.40
C LEU A 111 11.98 12.15 -27.91
N ARG A 112 11.07 12.92 -28.53
CA ARG A 112 10.93 12.96 -29.99
C ARG A 112 12.22 13.41 -30.67
N LEU A 113 12.86 14.46 -30.16
CA LEU A 113 14.14 14.93 -30.69
C LEU A 113 15.27 13.89 -30.53
N LEU A 114 15.33 13.19 -29.41
CA LEU A 114 16.31 12.11 -29.20
C LEU A 114 16.04 10.94 -30.15
N SER A 115 14.77 10.64 -30.43
CA SER A 115 14.41 9.59 -31.39
C SER A 115 14.81 9.94 -32.83
N THR A 116 14.66 11.20 -33.26
CA THR A 116 15.12 11.65 -34.59
C THR A 116 16.64 11.65 -34.68
N LEU A 117 17.33 12.03 -33.59
CA LEU A 117 18.79 11.94 -33.47
C LEU A 117 19.28 10.50 -33.68
N ARG A 118 18.61 9.54 -33.04
CA ARG A 118 18.94 8.11 -33.14
C ARG A 118 18.69 7.53 -34.53
N GLN A 119 17.70 8.05 -35.25
CA GLN A 119 17.41 7.68 -36.65
C GLN A 119 18.37 8.32 -37.66
N GLY A 120 19.32 9.15 -37.20
CA GLY A 120 20.30 9.81 -38.06
C GLY A 120 19.73 11.00 -38.84
N ALA A 121 18.55 11.48 -38.47
CA ALA A 121 17.95 12.65 -39.11
C ALA A 121 18.69 13.93 -38.72
N ALA A 122 18.76 14.88 -39.65
CA ALA A 122 19.38 16.18 -39.38
C ALA A 122 18.52 16.98 -38.37
N ILE A 123 19.16 17.43 -37.29
CA ILE A 123 18.52 18.26 -36.26
C ILE A 123 18.95 19.71 -36.44
N LYS A 124 17.98 20.63 -36.43
CA LYS A 124 18.29 22.07 -36.49
C LYS A 124 18.89 22.53 -35.16
N PRO A 125 19.87 23.45 -35.16
CA PRO A 125 20.46 23.97 -33.92
C PRO A 125 19.43 24.65 -33.00
N ALA A 126 18.34 25.18 -33.56
CA ALA A 126 17.23 25.76 -32.80
C ALA A 126 16.46 24.72 -31.96
N GLU A 127 16.44 23.44 -32.37
CA GLU A 127 15.71 22.37 -31.68
C GLU A 127 16.40 21.94 -30.38
N ALA A 128 17.67 22.30 -30.17
CA ALA A 128 18.37 22.10 -28.89
C ALA A 128 17.62 22.69 -27.69
N VAL A 129 16.80 23.72 -27.91
CA VAL A 129 15.93 24.31 -26.88
C VAL A 129 14.97 23.30 -26.25
N LEU A 130 14.60 22.23 -26.97
CA LEU A 130 13.72 21.17 -26.44
C LEU A 130 14.40 20.37 -25.33
N LEU A 131 15.70 20.11 -25.45
CA LEU A 131 16.48 19.45 -24.40
C LEU A 131 16.63 20.35 -23.17
N ASP A 132 16.86 21.65 -23.39
CA ASP A 132 16.97 22.63 -22.31
C ASP A 132 15.65 22.74 -21.53
N ARG A 133 14.50 22.72 -22.22
CA ARG A 133 13.17 22.76 -21.60
C ARG A 133 12.85 21.50 -20.78
N ALA A 134 13.44 20.35 -21.10
CA ALA A 134 13.29 19.11 -20.34
C ALA A 134 14.27 19.00 -19.15
N SER A 135 15.37 19.78 -19.17
CA SER A 135 16.44 19.74 -18.17
C SER A 135 15.98 19.99 -16.72
N PRO A 136 15.06 20.94 -16.41
CA PRO A 136 14.59 21.16 -15.05
C PRO A 136 13.91 19.94 -14.42
N ALA A 137 13.14 19.17 -15.20
CA ALA A 137 12.47 17.98 -14.71
C ALA A 137 13.47 16.87 -14.32
N ALA A 138 14.49 16.66 -15.15
CA ALA A 138 15.58 15.74 -14.84
C ALA A 138 16.42 16.23 -13.65
N ALA A 139 16.67 17.53 -13.53
CA ALA A 139 17.38 18.12 -12.39
C ALA A 139 16.62 17.94 -11.08
N GLN A 140 15.31 18.15 -11.09
CA GLN A 140 14.46 17.92 -9.92
C GLN A 140 14.42 16.45 -9.51
N ALA A 141 14.45 15.52 -10.48
CA ALA A 141 14.59 14.09 -10.21
C ALA A 141 15.97 13.73 -9.62
N ALA A 142 17.04 14.38 -10.08
CA ALA A 142 18.39 14.18 -9.56
C ALA A 142 18.55 14.62 -8.10
N LEU A 143 17.80 15.63 -7.64
CA LEU A 143 17.77 16.00 -6.23
C LEU A 143 17.24 14.88 -5.33
N ARG A 144 16.34 14.03 -5.83
CA ARG A 144 15.78 12.89 -5.09
C ARG A 144 16.61 11.62 -5.24
N ASN A 145 17.16 11.38 -6.44
CA ASN A 145 17.97 10.20 -6.73
C ASN A 145 19.16 10.56 -7.64
N PRO A 146 20.27 11.03 -7.06
CA PRO A 146 21.41 11.52 -7.85
C PRO A 146 22.09 10.39 -8.65
N GLY A 147 22.14 9.18 -8.10
CA GLY A 147 22.79 8.03 -8.75
C GLY A 147 22.19 7.67 -10.11
N ARG A 148 20.87 7.88 -10.28
CA ARG A 148 20.16 7.57 -11.54
C ARG A 148 20.13 8.76 -12.52
N TYR A 149 19.89 9.97 -12.02
CA TYR A 149 19.55 11.11 -12.89
C TYR A 149 20.68 12.13 -13.11
N LEU A 150 21.75 12.12 -12.31
CA LEU A 150 22.82 13.13 -12.42
C LEU A 150 23.58 13.03 -13.76
N ALA A 151 23.85 11.80 -14.23
CA ALA A 151 24.44 11.58 -15.54
C ALA A 151 23.55 12.10 -16.66
N ALA A 152 22.24 11.89 -16.58
CA ALA A 152 21.27 12.38 -17.57
C ALA A 152 21.24 13.91 -17.65
N VAL A 153 21.31 14.62 -16.51
CA VAL A 153 21.37 16.10 -16.48
C VAL A 153 22.65 16.63 -17.13
N ARG A 154 23.79 15.95 -16.94
CA ARG A 154 25.05 16.30 -17.60
C ARG A 154 24.94 16.07 -19.11
N TYR A 155 24.44 14.92 -19.53
CA TYR A 155 24.32 14.56 -20.94
C TYR A 155 23.28 15.40 -21.68
N LEU A 156 22.20 15.84 -21.02
CA LEU A 156 21.26 16.81 -21.60
C LEU A 156 21.95 18.11 -22.00
N ARG A 157 22.79 18.67 -21.11
CA ARG A 157 23.55 19.89 -21.38
C ARG A 157 24.59 19.68 -22.47
N GLN A 158 25.29 18.55 -22.45
CA GLN A 158 26.28 18.20 -23.47
C GLN A 158 25.63 18.08 -24.86
N LEU A 159 24.53 17.32 -24.99
CA LEU A 159 23.82 17.14 -26.25
C LEU A 159 23.25 18.46 -26.77
N SER A 160 22.69 19.30 -25.88
CA SER A 160 22.21 20.64 -26.26
C SER A 160 23.34 21.49 -26.86
N ALA A 161 24.53 21.48 -26.25
CA ALA A 161 25.70 22.18 -26.76
C ALA A 161 26.21 21.60 -28.10
N GLU A 162 26.29 20.28 -28.22
CA GLU A 162 26.72 19.59 -29.45
C GLU A 162 25.78 19.92 -30.63
N ILE A 163 24.47 19.88 -30.41
CA ILE A 163 23.46 20.22 -31.44
C ILE A 163 23.58 21.68 -31.86
N ARG A 164 23.76 22.61 -30.91
CA ARG A 164 23.94 24.04 -31.22
C ARG A 164 25.22 24.31 -32.01
N ALA A 165 26.30 23.63 -31.64
CA ALA A 165 27.60 23.72 -32.31
C ALA A 165 27.65 22.98 -33.65
N ARG A 166 26.59 22.26 -34.04
CA ARG A 166 26.57 21.32 -35.18
C ARG A 166 27.69 20.26 -35.10
N ALA A 167 28.10 19.91 -33.89
CA ALA A 167 29.05 18.83 -33.65
C ALA A 167 28.34 17.46 -33.78
N LYS A 168 29.13 16.39 -33.89
CA LYS A 168 28.59 15.01 -33.92
C LYS A 168 28.04 14.66 -32.53
N PRO A 169 26.73 14.40 -32.38
CA PRO A 169 26.15 14.14 -31.06
C PRO A 169 26.52 12.77 -30.53
N CYS A 170 26.74 12.68 -29.22
CA CYS A 170 27.03 11.43 -28.52
C CYS A 170 25.81 10.50 -28.42
N LEU A 171 25.78 9.42 -29.20
CA LEU A 171 24.64 8.48 -29.24
C LEU A 171 24.43 7.69 -27.93
N SER A 172 25.50 7.30 -27.23
CA SER A 172 25.39 6.62 -25.92
C SER A 172 24.85 7.56 -24.84
N CYS A 173 25.23 8.85 -24.92
CA CYS A 173 24.70 9.90 -24.07
C CYS A 173 23.20 10.09 -24.32
N ALA A 174 22.77 10.10 -25.59
CA ALA A 174 21.37 10.19 -25.97
C ALA A 174 20.53 9.03 -25.40
N ALA A 175 21.03 7.79 -25.46
CA ALA A 175 20.34 6.63 -24.88
C ALA A 175 20.17 6.74 -23.35
N THR A 176 21.19 7.25 -22.66
CA THR A 176 21.13 7.48 -21.20
C THR A 176 20.06 8.52 -20.86
N VAL A 177 20.01 9.62 -21.61
CA VAL A 177 18.99 10.67 -21.43
C VAL A 177 17.59 10.14 -21.75
N GLU A 178 17.45 9.36 -22.83
CA GLU A 178 16.16 8.78 -23.23
C GLU A 178 15.59 7.89 -22.13
N SER A 179 16.40 7.01 -21.54
CA SER A 179 15.97 6.16 -20.42
C SER A 179 15.52 6.98 -19.21
N ALA A 180 16.30 7.99 -18.82
CA ALA A 180 16.01 8.83 -17.67
C ALA A 180 14.75 9.70 -17.88
N LEU A 181 14.52 10.22 -19.08
CA LEU A 181 13.31 10.98 -19.41
C LEU A 181 12.08 10.08 -19.52
N THR A 182 12.24 8.85 -20.00
CA THR A 182 11.14 7.87 -20.06
C THR A 182 10.68 7.46 -18.67
N ASP A 183 11.60 7.32 -17.72
CA ASP A 183 11.28 7.03 -16.31
C ASP A 183 10.44 8.13 -15.65
N LEU A 184 10.46 9.37 -16.16
CA LEU A 184 9.72 10.51 -15.60
C LEU A 184 8.30 10.64 -16.17
N LEU A 185 7.98 9.94 -17.26
CA LEU A 185 6.65 9.95 -17.85
C LEU A 185 5.65 9.24 -16.92
N PRO A 186 4.38 9.69 -16.92
CA PRO A 186 3.33 8.98 -16.20
C PRO A 186 3.16 7.55 -16.77
N PRO A 187 2.77 6.58 -15.93
CA PRO A 187 2.50 5.23 -16.39
C PRO A 187 1.43 5.26 -17.50
N PRO A 188 1.56 4.41 -18.53
CA PRO A 188 0.57 4.35 -19.60
C PRO A 188 -0.81 3.97 -19.03
N PRO A 189 -1.90 4.44 -19.65
CA PRO A 189 -3.24 4.04 -19.23
C PRO A 189 -3.37 2.51 -19.28
N SER A 190 -4.06 1.95 -18.29
CA SER A 190 -4.32 0.51 -18.24
C SER A 190 -5.01 0.06 -19.53
N ALA A 191 -4.47 -0.96 -20.18
CA ALA A 191 -5.11 -1.57 -21.33
C ALA A 191 -6.53 -2.04 -20.95
N PRO A 192 -7.50 -2.00 -21.88
CA PRO A 192 -8.82 -2.54 -21.62
C PRO A 192 -8.68 -4.01 -21.24
N SER A 193 -9.01 -4.34 -19.98
CA SER A 193 -9.05 -5.73 -19.53
C SER A 193 -10.43 -6.29 -19.86
N ARG A 194 -10.45 -7.53 -20.38
CA ARG A 194 -11.70 -8.26 -20.52
C ARG A 194 -12.21 -8.54 -19.11
N ALA A 195 -13.46 -8.18 -18.83
CA ALA A 195 -14.10 -8.58 -17.59
C ALA A 195 -13.98 -10.11 -17.45
N LEU A 196 -13.43 -10.56 -16.32
CA LEU A 196 -13.43 -11.98 -15.98
C LEU A 196 -14.88 -12.46 -16.03
N GLY A 197 -15.14 -13.50 -16.81
CA GLY A 197 -16.47 -14.10 -16.90
C GLY A 197 -16.93 -14.61 -15.54
N PRO A 198 -18.21 -14.97 -15.39
CA PRO A 198 -18.75 -15.41 -14.10
C PRO A 198 -17.95 -16.62 -13.59
N ASP A 199 -17.51 -16.53 -12.33
CA ASP A 199 -16.85 -17.61 -11.62
C ASP A 199 -17.78 -18.83 -11.45
N ARG A 200 -17.22 -19.99 -11.11
CA ARG A 200 -17.97 -21.25 -10.99
C ARG A 200 -19.21 -21.14 -10.09
N LEU A 201 -19.11 -20.37 -9.00
CA LEU A 201 -20.22 -20.11 -8.09
C LEU A 201 -21.29 -19.24 -8.74
N ALA A 202 -20.89 -18.15 -9.41
CA ALA A 202 -21.82 -17.29 -10.16
C ALA A 202 -22.54 -18.07 -11.27
N ARG A 203 -21.83 -18.95 -12.00
CA ARG A 203 -22.45 -19.82 -13.02
C ARG A 203 -23.48 -20.77 -12.42
N ARG A 204 -23.15 -21.42 -11.30
CA ARG A 204 -24.11 -22.30 -10.59
C ARG A 204 -25.31 -21.52 -10.09
N TYR A 205 -25.08 -20.33 -9.53
CA TYR A 205 -26.15 -19.44 -9.08
C TYR A 205 -27.12 -19.08 -10.22
N PHE A 206 -26.61 -18.65 -11.39
CA PHE A 206 -27.46 -18.33 -12.54
C PHE A 206 -28.23 -19.53 -13.09
N LEU A 207 -27.64 -20.73 -13.05
CA LEU A 207 -28.30 -21.97 -13.46
C LEU A 207 -29.48 -22.32 -12.54
N GLU A 208 -29.30 -22.22 -11.22
CA GLU A 208 -30.36 -22.51 -10.25
C GLU A 208 -31.44 -21.42 -10.21
N LEU A 209 -31.12 -20.17 -10.53
CA LEU A 209 -32.10 -19.08 -10.66
C LEU A 209 -33.02 -19.25 -11.89
N SER A 210 -32.54 -19.95 -12.93
CA SER A 210 -33.28 -20.16 -14.18
C SER A 210 -34.23 -21.37 -14.17
N ARG A 211 -34.30 -22.10 -13.05
CA ARG A 211 -35.23 -23.21 -12.81
C ARG A 211 -36.46 -22.73 -12.07
#